data_AF-A0A062VAN2-F1
#
_entry.id   AF-A0A062VAN2-F1
#
_cell.length_a   1.000
_cell.length_b   1.000
_cell.length_c   1.000
_cell.angle_alpha   90.00
_cell.angle_beta   90.00
_cell.angle_gamma   90.00
#
_symmetry.space_group_name_H-M   'P 1'
#
loop_
_entity.id
_entity.type
_entity.pdbx_description
1 polymer ?
#
loop_
_entity_poly.entity_id
_entity_poly.type
_entity_poly.pdbx_seq_one_letter_code
_entity_poly.pdbx_strand_id
1 'polypeptide(L)' 'MKPDETSVKTSVKTSVKILEAISSNNQITIPELAELIGVTTRSIERNLQTLQQEGKLARIGSAKGGYWKIMRG' A
#
# COMPACT_ATOMS: atom_id res chain seq x y z
N MET A 1 -1.73 18.80 28.36
CA MET A 1 -1.26 18.65 26.96
C MET A 1 -1.30 17.15 26.61
N LYS A 2 -2.35 16.71 25.92
CA LYS A 2 -2.59 15.37 25.35
C LYS A 2 -3.57 15.54 24.17
N PRO A 3 -3.67 14.63 23.18
CA PRO A 3 -2.81 13.47 22.87
C PRO A 3 -2.36 13.38 21.37
N ASP A 4 -1.22 12.74 21.11
CA ASP A 4 -0.83 11.82 20.00
C ASP A 4 -1.49 11.77 18.58
N GLU A 5 -2.19 12.80 18.09
CA GLU A 5 -3.00 12.67 16.86
C GLU A 5 -2.27 12.67 15.50
N THR A 6 -0.94 12.85 15.46
CA THR A 6 -0.22 13.11 14.19
C THR A 6 0.22 11.84 13.45
N SER A 7 0.26 10.68 14.11
CA SER A 7 0.81 9.45 13.51
C SER A 7 -0.23 8.64 12.72
N VAL A 8 -1.50 8.70 13.12
CA VAL A 8 -2.57 7.86 12.54
C VAL A 8 -3.07 8.41 11.19
N LYS A 9 -3.24 9.75 11.06
CA LYS A 9 -3.81 10.36 9.84
C LYS A 9 -2.92 10.17 8.60
N THR A 10 -1.60 10.11 8.77
CA THR A 10 -0.67 9.97 7.65
C THR A 10 -0.67 8.54 7.08
N SER A 11 -0.80 7.52 7.93
CA SER A 11 -0.83 6.12 7.49
C SER A 11 -2.11 5.82 6.69
N VAL A 12 -3.27 6.29 7.14
CA VAL A 12 -4.55 6.09 6.42
C VAL A 12 -4.51 6.70 5.01
N LYS A 13 -3.97 7.92 4.87
CA LYS A 13 -3.81 8.58 3.56
C LYS A 13 -2.89 7.79 2.63
N THR A 14 -1.84 7.17 3.17
CA THR A 14 -0.88 6.38 2.38
C THR A 14 -1.52 5.09 1.86
N SER A 15 -2.26 4.36 2.71
CA SER A 15 -2.97 3.14 2.30
C SER A 15 -3.97 3.38 1.18
N VAL A 16 -4.72 4.48 1.24
CA VAL A 16 -5.68 4.86 0.17
C VAL A 16 -4.94 5.10 -1.14
N LYS A 17 -3.87 5.91 -1.13
CA LYS A 17 -3.06 6.18 -2.32
C LYS A 17 -2.44 4.91 -2.92
N ILE A 18 -2.01 3.96 -2.09
CA ILE A 18 -1.48 2.66 -2.55
C ILE A 18 -2.56 1.91 -3.32
N LEU A 19 -3.79 1.84 -2.79
CA LEU A 19 -4.90 1.16 -3.46
C LEU A 19 -5.28 1.85 -4.77
N GLU A 20 -5.29 3.18 -4.83
CA GLU A 20 -5.54 3.94 -6.07
C GLU A 20 -4.46 3.69 -7.13
N ALA A 21 -3.19 3.69 -6.72
CA ALA A 21 -2.06 3.43 -7.60
C ALA A 21 -2.10 1.98 -8.14
N ILE A 22 -2.39 1.00 -7.28
CA ILE A 22 -2.55 -0.41 -7.68
C ILE A 22 -3.78 -0.60 -8.57
N SER A 23 -4.87 0.13 -8.32
CA SER A 23 -6.06 0.09 -9.18
C SER A 23 -5.77 0.61 -10.58
N SER A 24 -4.82 1.55 -10.72
CA SER A 24 -4.39 2.10 -12.01
C SER A 24 -3.35 1.21 -12.68
N ASN A 25 -2.41 0.67 -11.90
CA ASN A 25 -1.38 -0.26 -12.35
C ASN A 25 -1.20 -1.39 -11.33
N ASN A 26 -1.79 -2.55 -11.62
CA ASN A 26 -1.70 -3.70 -10.71
C ASN A 26 -0.31 -4.34 -10.69
N GLN A 27 0.58 -4.03 -11.64
CA GLN A 27 1.95 -4.54 -11.67
C GLN A 27 2.94 -3.60 -10.98
N ILE A 28 2.46 -2.49 -10.41
CA ILE A 28 3.31 -1.49 -9.77
C ILE A 28 4.17 -2.09 -8.66
N THR A 29 5.43 -1.69 -8.62
CA THR A 29 6.41 -2.17 -7.65
C THR A 29 6.44 -1.29 -6.40
N ILE A 30 7.02 -1.81 -5.31
CA ILE A 30 7.24 -1.06 -4.06
C ILE A 30 8.03 0.24 -4.28
N PRO A 31 9.17 0.25 -5.01
CA PRO A 31 9.90 1.50 -5.26
C PRO A 31 9.08 2.51 -6.08
N GLU A 32 8.32 2.06 -7.09
CA GLU A 32 7.45 2.97 -7.86
C GLU A 32 6.33 3.57 -7.00
N LEU A 33 5.71 2.77 -6.12
CA LEU A 33 4.73 3.28 -5.15
C LEU A 33 5.34 4.32 -4.21
N ALA A 34 6.58 4.10 -3.77
CA ALA A 34 7.30 5.01 -2.88
C ALA A 34 7.55 6.36 -3.57
N GLU A 35 8.05 6.34 -4.80
CA GLU A 35 8.27 7.54 -5.61
C GLU A 35 6.97 8.27 -5.94
N LEU A 36 5.94 7.55 -6.38
CA LEU A 36 4.65 8.11 -6.76
C LEU A 36 3.92 8.78 -5.59
N ILE A 37 4.00 8.18 -4.39
CA ILE A 37 3.31 8.68 -3.20
C ILE A 37 4.17 9.70 -2.43
N GLY A 38 5.49 9.69 -2.63
CA GLY A 38 6.44 10.55 -1.92
C GLY A 38 6.74 10.06 -0.51
N VAL A 39 6.82 8.75 -0.31
CA VAL A 39 7.11 8.12 0.99
C VAL A 39 8.24 7.10 0.84
N THR A 40 8.78 6.61 1.96
CA THR A 40 9.83 5.57 1.91
C THR A 40 9.26 4.22 1.49
N THR A 41 10.08 3.40 0.83
CA THR A 41 9.76 2.00 0.51
C THR A 41 9.33 1.21 1.74
N ARG A 42 10.01 1.41 2.88
CA ARG A 42 9.65 0.79 4.17
C ARG A 42 8.23 1.15 4.60
N SER A 43 7.80 2.40 4.39
CA SER A 43 6.43 2.82 4.66
C SER A 43 5.45 2.10 3.73
N ILE A 44 5.76 1.97 2.44
CA ILE A 44 4.94 1.20 1.49
C ILE A 44 4.83 -0.25 1.92
N GLU A 45 5.94 -0.93 2.23
CA GLU A 45 5.96 -2.32 2.68
C GLU A 45 5.08 -2.54 3.91
N ARG A 46 5.18 -1.64 4.90
CA ARG A 46 4.36 -1.70 6.11
C ARG A 46 2.87 -1.59 5.78
N ASN A 47 2.49 -0.62 4.94
CA ASN A 47 1.09 -0.44 4.55
C ASN A 47 0.58 -1.60 3.69
N LEU A 48 1.40 -2.13 2.78
CA LEU A 48 1.07 -3.32 1.97
C LEU A 48 0.87 -4.55 2.87
N GLN A 49 1.70 -4.75 3.89
CA GLN A 49 1.50 -5.83 4.88
C GLN A 49 0.19 -5.63 5.64
N THR A 50 -0.11 -4.43 6.11
CA THR A 50 -1.38 -4.14 6.79
C THR A 50 -2.57 -4.42 5.88
N LEU A 51 -2.55 -3.95 4.63
CA LEU A 51 -3.62 -4.20 3.65
C LEU A 51 -3.78 -5.69 3.32
N GLN A 52 -2.68 -6.45 3.31
CA GLN A 52 -2.72 -7.91 3.15
C GLN A 52 -3.31 -8.62 4.37
N GLN A 53 -2.92 -8.21 5.58
CA GLN A 53 -3.46 -8.75 6.83
C GLN A 53 -4.95 -8.43 7.00
N GLU A 54 -5.38 -7.24 6.57
CA GLU A 54 -6.79 -6.84 6.53
C GLU A 54 -7.57 -7.52 5.40
N GLY A 55 -6.93 -8.32 4.55
CA GLY A 55 -7.57 -9.00 3.43
C GLY A 55 -8.06 -8.06 2.33
N LYS A 56 -7.56 -6.83 2.25
CA LYS A 56 -7.91 -5.82 1.24
C LYS A 56 -7.02 -5.89 -0.01
N LEU A 57 -5.84 -6.49 0.12
CA LEU A 57 -4.87 -6.59 -0.97
C LEU A 57 -4.18 -7.95 -0.93
N ALA A 58 -3.85 -8.52 -2.08
CA ALA A 58 -3.02 -9.72 -2.17
C ALA A 58 -2.09 -9.66 -3.39
N ARG A 59 -0.89 -10.23 -3.29
CA ARG A 59 -0.01 -10.40 -4.45
C ARG A 59 -0.30 -11.76 -5.09
N ILE A 60 -0.76 -11.78 -6.33
CA ILE A 60 -1.14 -12.97 -7.08
C ILE A 60 -0.20 -13.16 -8.26
N GLY A 61 0.28 -14.39 -8.49
CA GLY A 61 1.07 -14.78 -9.66
C GLY A 61 2.50 -15.22 -9.34
N SER A 62 3.22 -15.68 -10.37
CA SER A 62 4.57 -16.25 -10.23
C SER A 62 5.62 -15.20 -9.85
N ALA A 63 6.76 -15.65 -9.30
CA ALA A 63 7.85 -14.79 -8.82
C ALA A 63 8.34 -13.73 -9.83
N LYS A 64 8.17 -13.98 -11.15
CA LYS A 64 8.59 -13.11 -12.25
C LYS A 64 7.47 -12.26 -12.88
N GLY A 65 6.24 -12.33 -12.39
CA GLY A 65 5.11 -11.64 -13.02
C GLY A 65 3.87 -11.48 -12.15
N GLY A 66 4.02 -11.57 -10.83
CA GLY A 66 2.92 -11.37 -9.91
C GLY A 66 2.42 -9.93 -9.93
N TYR A 67 1.11 -9.76 -9.86
CA TYR A 67 0.41 -8.49 -9.78
C TYR A 67 -0.29 -8.36 -8.42
N TRP A 68 -0.61 -7.14 -8.04
CA TRP A 68 -1.39 -6.80 -6.87
C TRP A 68 -2.87 -6.85 -7.20
N LYS A 69 -3.61 -7.70 -6.48
CA LYS A 69 -5.06 -7.82 -6.57
C LYS A 69 -5.69 -7.12 -5.37
N ILE A 70 -6.52 -6.12 -5.63
CA ILE A 70 -7.39 -5.52 -4.62
C ILE A 70 -8.53 -6.50 -4.36
N MET A 71 -8.65 -6.95 -3.12
CA MET A 71 -9.73 -7.80 -2.66
C MET A 71 -10.86 -6.85 -2.23
N ARG A 72 -11.81 -6.59 -3.13
CA ARG A 72 -13.09 -5.98 -2.76
C ARG A 72 -13.96 -7.07 -2.13
N GLY A 73 -14.11 -7.01 -0.82
CA GLY A 73 -15.20 -7.66 -0.09
C GLY A 73 -16.40 -6.74 -0.03
#